data_AF-A0A3S5CY17-F1
#
_entry.id   AF-A0A3S5CY17-F1
#
_cell.length_a   1.000
_cell.length_b   1.000
_cell.length_c   1.000
_cell.angle_alpha   90.00
_cell.angle_beta   90.00
_cell.angle_gamma   90.00
#
_symmetry.space_group_name_H-M   'P 1'
#
loop_
_entity.id
_entity.type
_entity.pdbx_description
1 polymer ?
#
loop_
_entity_poly.entity_id
_entity_poly.type
_entity_poly.pdbx_seq_one_letter_code
_entity_poly.pdbx_strand_id
1 'polypeptide(L)' 'MLQAVDGHNEGASYREIAEAIFGPARISEMPWKTSPLRDVTIDLVKDGLSLIDGGYRALLRRRRRR' A
#
# COMPACT_ATOMS: atom_id res chain seq x y z
N MET A 1 2.81 -3.42 1.98
CA MET A 1 1.75 -2.84 2.82
C MET A 1 2.31 -2.18 4.05
N LEU A 2 3.00 -2.91 4.95
CA LEU A 2 3.58 -2.29 6.16
C LEU A 2 4.52 -1.12 5.82
N GLN A 3 5.49 -1.33 4.92
CA GLN A 3 6.35 -0.27 4.38
C GLN A 3 5.58 0.93 3.78
N ALA A 4 4.39 0.71 3.20
CA ALA A 4 3.57 1.79 2.66
C ALA A 4 2.94 2.62 3.78
N VAL A 5 2.50 1.96 4.85
CA VAL A 5 1.98 2.63 6.05
C VAL A 5 3.09 3.36 6.79
N ASP A 6 4.27 2.76 6.91
CA ASP A 6 5.42 3.40 7.55
C ASP A 6 5.76 4.72 6.82
N GLY A 7 5.91 4.68 5.50
CA GLY A 7 6.13 5.88 4.70
C GLY A 7 4.98 6.89 4.80
N HIS A 8 3.72 6.43 4.85
CA HIS A 8 2.58 7.32 5.04
C HIS A 8 2.60 8.03 6.42
N ASN A 9 2.92 7.30 7.48
CA ASN A 9 3.02 7.84 8.85
C ASN A 9 4.20 8.81 8.98
N GLU A 10 5.28 8.60 8.22
CA GLU A 10 6.41 9.52 8.11
C GLU A 10 6.13 10.75 7.21
N GLY A 11 4.94 10.82 6.59
CA GLY A 11 4.52 11.95 5.75
C GLY A 11 5.03 11.89 4.31
N ALA A 12 5.57 10.75 3.87
CA ALA A 12 5.96 10.56 2.47
C ALA A 12 4.73 10.65 1.55
N SER A 13 4.92 11.24 0.38
CA SER A 13 3.89 11.26 -0.65
C SER A 13 3.64 9.85 -1.20
N TYR A 14 2.44 9.62 -1.75
CA TYR A 14 2.14 8.36 -2.44
C TYR A 14 3.13 8.05 -3.57
N ARG A 15 3.74 9.06 -4.19
CA ARG A 15 4.74 8.84 -5.24
C ARG A 15 6.04 8.33 -4.65
N GLU A 16 6.55 8.93 -3.57
CA GLU A 16 7.76 8.47 -2.89
C GLU A 16 7.58 7.05 -2.34
N ILE A 17 6.40 6.76 -1.77
CA ILE A 17 6.04 5.41 -1.33
C ILE A 17 6.05 4.43 -2.52
N ALA A 18 5.47 4.82 -3.66
CA ALA A 18 5.45 3.99 -4.85
C ALA A 18 6.86 3.76 -5.43
N GLU A 19 7.72 4.78 -5.43
CA GLU A 19 9.12 4.67 -5.87
C GLU A 19 9.92 3.74 -4.97
N ALA A 20 9.69 3.75 -3.65
CA ALA A 20 10.31 2.83 -2.71
C ALA A 20 9.83 1.37 -2.86
N ILE A 21 8.57 1.15 -3.25
CA ILE A 21 7.97 -0.19 -3.38
C ILE A 21 8.22 -0.82 -4.75
N PHE A 22 8.04 -0.03 -5.83
CA PHE A 22 8.05 -0.52 -7.21
C PHE A 22 9.33 -0.15 -7.97
N GLY A 23 10.14 0.74 -7.41
CA GLY A 23 11.35 1.27 -8.03
C GLY A 23 11.07 2.50 -8.91
N PRO A 24 11.97 3.50 -8.93
CA PRO A 24 11.75 4.76 -9.65
C PRO A 24 11.69 4.56 -11.17
N ALA A 25 12.43 3.60 -11.72
CA ALA A 25 12.41 3.28 -13.15
C ALA A 25 11.02 2.83 -13.63
N ARG A 26 10.30 2.07 -12.81
CA ARG A 26 8.94 1.62 -13.14
C ARG A 26 7.91 2.73 -12.96
N ILE A 27 8.09 3.57 -11.94
CA ILE A 27 7.21 4.72 -11.72
C ILE A 27 7.33 5.77 -12.84
N SER A 28 8.49 5.89 -13.48
CA SER A 28 8.70 6.85 -14.58
C SER A 28 8.18 6.40 -15.94
N GLU A 29 7.76 5.13 -16.11
CA GLU A 29 7.22 4.62 -17.38
C GLU A 29 5.91 5.30 -17.82
N MET A 30 5.16 5.85 -16.87
CA MET A 30 3.89 6.54 -17.13
C MET A 30 3.78 7.83 -16.32
N PRO A 31 3.03 8.84 -16.81
CA PRO A 31 2.71 10.02 -16.00
C PRO A 31 2.02 9.64 -14.70
N TRP A 32 2.58 10.10 -13.56
CA TRP A 32 2.12 9.72 -12.21
C TRP A 32 0.60 9.87 -12.00
N LYS A 33 0.01 10.97 -12.48
CA LYS A 33 -1.42 11.26 -12.26
C LYS A 33 -2.38 10.26 -12.90
N THR A 34 -1.94 9.55 -13.94
CA THR A 34 -2.73 8.56 -14.69
C THR A 34 -2.17 7.14 -14.56
N SER A 35 -1.15 6.95 -13.71
CA SER A 35 -0.49 5.66 -13.54
C SER A 35 -1.36 4.75 -12.66
N PRO A 36 -1.60 3.48 -13.04
CA PRO A 36 -2.29 2.53 -12.18
C PRO A 36 -1.52 2.25 -10.89
N LEU A 37 -0.20 2.48 -10.87
CA LEU A 37 0.62 2.31 -9.67
C LEU A 37 0.28 3.35 -8.59
N ARG A 38 -0.33 4.49 -8.96
CA ARG A 38 -0.85 5.45 -8.00
C ARG A 38 -1.99 4.84 -7.19
N ASP A 39 -2.97 4.26 -7.88
CA ASP A 39 -4.14 3.68 -7.22
C ASP A 39 -3.75 2.44 -6.41
N VAL A 40 -2.87 1.58 -6.95
CA VAL A 40 -2.29 0.46 -6.19
C VAL A 40 -1.59 0.95 -4.92
N THR A 41 -0.83 2.04 -4.98
CA THR A 41 -0.14 2.56 -3.78
C THR A 41 -1.12 3.11 -2.75
N ILE A 42 -2.17 3.81 -3.19
CA ILE A 42 -3.23 4.29 -2.31
C ILE A 42 -3.92 3.13 -1.60
N ASP A 43 -4.23 2.06 -2.34
CA ASP A 43 -4.90 0.89 -1.78
C ASP A 43 -3.98 0.13 -0.81
N LEU A 44 -2.68 0.01 -1.11
CA LEU A 44 -1.69 -0.56 -0.18
C LEU A 44 -1.64 0.19 1.16
N VAL A 45 -1.75 1.52 1.15
CA VAL A 45 -1.79 2.34 2.36
C VAL A 45 -3.11 2.13 3.10
N LYS A 46 -4.25 2.24 2.42
CA LYS A 46 -5.58 2.07 3.03
C LYS A 46 -5.77 0.70 3.67
N ASP A 47 -5.46 -0.35 2.92
CA ASP A 47 -5.60 -1.72 3.40
C ASP A 47 -4.58 -1.99 4.53
N GLY A 48 -3.38 -1.40 4.46
CA GLY A 48 -2.38 -1.50 5.52
C GLY A 48 -2.84 -0.85 6.82
N LEU A 49 -3.43 0.34 6.75
CA LEU A 49 -4.04 1.02 7.89
C LEU A 49 -5.20 0.20 8.47
N SER A 50 -6.07 -0.34 7.62
CA SER A 50 -7.17 -1.22 8.06
C SER A 50 -6.66 -2.48 8.75
N LEU A 51 -5.58 -3.07 8.26
CA LEU A 51 -4.93 -4.21 8.92
C LEU A 51 -4.44 -3.83 10.31
N ILE A 52 -3.76 -2.69 10.47
CA ILE A 52 -3.22 -2.21 11.76
C ILE A 52 -4.35 -1.85 12.75
N ASP A 53 -5.48 -1.33 12.26
CA ASP A 53 -6.68 -1.02 13.07
C ASP A 53 -7.47 -2.26 13.52
N GLY A 54 -6.79 -3.40 13.68
CA GLY A 54 -7.37 -4.65 14.15
C GLY A 54 -7.89 -5.57 13.04
N GLY A 55 -7.86 -5.15 11.77
CA GLY A 55 -8.20 -5.99 10.62
C GLY A 55 -7.34 -7.26 10.52
N TYR A 56 -6.09 -7.21 10.99
CA TYR A 56 -5.20 -8.38 11.04
C TYR A 56 -5.80 -9.58 11.79
N ARG A 57 -6.71 -9.36 12.75
CA ARG A 57 -7.36 -10.43 13.52
C ARG A 57 -8.18 -11.36 12.63
N ALA A 58 -8.71 -10.85 11.51
CA ALA A 58 -9.45 -11.65 10.55
C ALA A 58 -8.56 -12.72 9.86
N LEU A 59 -7.27 -12.44 9.68
CA LEU A 59 -6.29 -13.40 9.13
C LEU A 59 -6.10 -14.62 10.04
N LEU A 60 -6.31 -14.43 11.35
CA LEU A 60 -6.17 -15.48 12.37
C LEU A 60 -7.47 -16.27 12.57
N ARG A 61 -8.60 -15.81 12.02
CA ARG A 61 -9.86 -16.56 12.09
C ARG A 61 -9.74 -17.78 11.17
N ARG A 62 -9.55 -18.96 11.76
CA ARG A 62 -9.60 -20.22 11.04
C ARG A 62 -10.95 -20.30 10.30
N ARG A 63 -10.92 -20.26 8.97
CA ARG A 63 -12.10 -20.59 8.15
C ARG A 63 -12.50 -22.03 8.49
N ARG A 64 -13.65 -22.21 9.13
CA ARG A 64 -14.31 -23.52 9.14
C ARG A 64 -14.58 -23.85 7.67
N ARG A 65 -13.88 -24.83 7.12
CA ARG A 65 -14.27 -25.47 5.87
C ARG A 65 -15.67 -26.04 6.11
N ARG A 66 -16.64 -25.61 5.31
CA ARG A 66 -17.92 -26.32 5.19
C ARG A 66 -17.73 -27.50 4.28
#